data_AF-A0AA86TBV1-F1
#
_entry.id   AF-A0AA86TBV1-F1
#
_cell.length_a   1.000
_cell.length_b   1.000
_cell.length_c   1.000
_cell.angle_alpha   90.00
_cell.angle_beta   90.00
_cell.angle_gamma   90.00
#
_symmetry.space_group_name_H-M   'P 1'
#
loop_
_entity.id
_entity.type
_entity.pdbx_description
1 polymer ?
#
loop_
_entity_poly.entity_id
_entity_poly.type
_entity_poly.pdbx_seq_one_letter_code
_entity_poly.pdbx_strand_id
1 'polypeptide(L)'
;YGPARCSINNGGCWSETRNGVTFSACSDSKVNGCQCPVGFSGDGNKCEDVDECKERSVCQCDGCSCKDTWGSYECKCKGNLLYIKEQDICIERSGSRFGGFLAFAVIAVVVGAGLAGYVFYKYRLRSYMDSEIMAIMSQYMPLDQQNNVVHAETQPLRQQGTV
;
A
#
# COMPACT_ATOMS: atom_id res chain seq x y z
N TYR A 1 -46.98 -2.56 -20.97
CA TYR A 1 -45.53 -2.54 -20.80
C TYR A 1 -45.16 -3.56 -19.73
N GLY A 2 -44.39 -4.60 -20.08
CA GLY A 2 -44.02 -5.71 -19.20
C GLY A 2 -42.55 -5.68 -18.78
N PRO A 3 -42.10 -6.63 -17.93
CA PRO A 3 -40.77 -6.64 -17.28
C PRO A 3 -39.56 -6.94 -18.20
N ALA A 4 -39.65 -6.68 -19.51
CA ALA A 4 -38.56 -6.90 -20.47
C ALA A 4 -38.60 -5.89 -21.63
N ARG A 5 -39.16 -4.70 -21.40
CA ARG A 5 -39.36 -3.72 -22.49
C ARG A 5 -38.03 -3.20 -23.04
N CYS A 6 -37.02 -3.02 -22.19
CA CYS A 6 -35.74 -2.48 -22.62
C CYS A 6 -34.93 -3.50 -23.45
N SER A 7 -35.25 -4.79 -23.35
CA SER A 7 -34.61 -5.85 -24.13
C SER A 7 -34.98 -5.82 -25.62
N ILE A 8 -36.09 -5.19 -26.00
CA ILE A 8 -36.54 -5.08 -27.39
C ILE A 8 -36.39 -3.62 -27.82
N ASN A 9 -35.40 -3.34 -28.67
CA ASN A 9 -35.14 -2.01 -29.24
C ASN A 9 -35.11 -0.88 -28.17
N ASN A 10 -34.48 -1.13 -27.00
CA ASN A 10 -34.42 -0.19 -25.87
C ASN A 10 -35.79 0.38 -25.46
N GLY A 11 -36.89 -0.39 -25.63
CA GLY A 11 -38.24 0.07 -25.31
C GLY A 11 -38.73 1.26 -26.14
N GLY A 12 -38.07 1.56 -27.27
CA GLY A 12 -38.32 2.76 -28.09
C GLY A 12 -37.67 4.03 -27.53
N CYS A 13 -36.87 3.92 -26.48
CA CYS A 13 -36.18 5.04 -25.85
C CYS A 13 -34.86 5.36 -26.56
N TRP A 14 -34.32 6.55 -26.31
CA TRP A 14 -33.02 6.95 -26.80
C TRP A 14 -31.91 6.01 -26.29
N SER A 15 -30.99 5.66 -27.17
CA SER A 15 -29.74 4.99 -26.82
C SER A 15 -28.66 5.38 -27.83
N GLU A 16 -27.47 5.69 -27.32
CA GLU A 16 -26.33 6.04 -28.15
C GLU A 16 -25.06 5.41 -27.58
N THR A 17 -24.13 5.05 -28.46
CA THR A 17 -22.82 4.51 -28.09
C THR A 17 -21.75 5.41 -28.66
N ARG A 18 -20.85 5.89 -27.81
CA ARG A 18 -19.70 6.72 -28.21
C ARG A 18 -18.47 6.24 -27.47
N ASN A 19 -17.35 6.10 -28.18
CA ASN A 19 -16.06 5.65 -27.62
C ASN A 19 -16.16 4.33 -26.82
N GLY A 20 -17.07 3.43 -27.20
CA GLY A 20 -17.27 2.14 -26.52
C GLY A 20 -18.12 2.21 -25.24
N VAL A 21 -18.61 3.38 -24.86
CA VAL A 21 -19.57 3.56 -23.76
C VAL A 21 -20.97 3.71 -24.35
N THR A 22 -21.95 3.00 -23.80
CA THR A 22 -23.36 3.08 -24.24
C THR A 22 -24.20 3.66 -23.11
N PHE A 23 -24.96 4.71 -23.44
CA PHE A 23 -26.00 5.24 -22.57
C PHE A 23 -27.37 4.93 -23.16
N SER A 24 -28.35 4.67 -22.30
CA SER A 24 -29.73 4.46 -22.70
C SER A 24 -30.66 5.17 -21.73
N ALA A 25 -31.76 5.67 -22.29
CA ALA A 25 -32.83 6.27 -21.50
C ALA A 25 -33.85 5.23 -21.01
N CYS A 26 -33.73 3.96 -21.41
CA CYS A 26 -34.68 2.94 -21.01
C CYS A 26 -34.43 2.49 -19.58
N SER A 27 -35.46 2.62 -18.73
CA SER A 27 -35.43 2.20 -17.33
C SER A 27 -36.59 1.28 -17.05
N ASP A 28 -36.36 0.00 -16.75
CA ASP A 28 -37.44 -0.96 -16.43
C ASP A 28 -38.22 -0.60 -15.14
N SER A 29 -37.65 0.25 -14.28
CA SER A 29 -38.25 0.66 -13.01
C SER A 29 -39.27 1.80 -13.13
N LYS A 30 -39.26 2.60 -14.22
CA LYS A 30 -40.15 3.78 -14.36
C LYS A 30 -41.42 3.50 -15.17
N VAL A 31 -42.55 4.15 -14.86
CA VAL A 31 -43.83 3.92 -15.56
C VAL A 31 -43.75 4.28 -17.06
N ASN A 32 -43.25 5.48 -17.41
CA ASN A 32 -43.06 5.90 -18.81
C ASN A 32 -41.94 5.17 -19.55
N GLY A 33 -41.05 4.49 -18.82
CA GLY A 33 -39.97 3.67 -19.36
C GLY A 33 -38.80 4.38 -20.01
N CYS A 34 -38.98 5.58 -20.53
CA CYS A 34 -37.91 6.40 -21.07
C CYS A 34 -37.62 7.59 -20.14
N GLN A 35 -36.38 7.71 -19.69
CA GLN A 35 -35.83 8.80 -18.89
C GLN A 35 -34.36 8.95 -19.22
N CYS A 36 -33.91 10.15 -19.58
CA CYS A 36 -32.50 10.39 -19.82
C CYS A 36 -31.64 10.04 -18.58
N PRO A 37 -30.50 9.35 -18.78
CA PRO A 37 -29.59 9.03 -17.69
C PRO A 37 -28.94 10.30 -17.12
N VAL A 38 -28.28 10.17 -15.96
CA VAL A 38 -27.54 11.29 -15.34
C VAL A 38 -26.47 11.81 -16.31
N GLY A 39 -26.30 13.13 -16.37
CA GLY A 39 -25.43 13.81 -17.34
C GLY A 39 -26.12 14.11 -18.68
N PHE A 40 -27.40 13.72 -18.84
CA PHE A 40 -28.18 14.00 -20.04
C PHE A 40 -29.53 14.62 -19.72
N SER A 41 -30.02 15.50 -20.60
CA SER A 41 -31.30 16.18 -20.49
C SER A 41 -32.15 16.00 -21.74
N GLY A 42 -33.47 15.94 -21.56
CA GLY A 42 -34.44 15.78 -22.65
C GLY A 42 -35.64 14.92 -22.29
N ASP A 43 -36.40 14.52 -23.31
CA ASP A 43 -37.71 13.84 -23.16
C ASP A 43 -37.59 12.30 -23.04
N GLY A 44 -36.38 11.75 -22.94
CA GLY A 44 -36.13 10.30 -22.89
C GLY A 44 -36.15 9.58 -24.24
N ASN A 45 -36.77 10.17 -25.26
CA ASN A 45 -36.67 9.73 -26.67
C ASN A 45 -35.54 10.43 -27.42
N LYS A 46 -35.12 11.59 -26.93
CA LYS A 46 -33.94 12.31 -27.35
C LYS A 46 -33.28 12.87 -26.10
N CYS A 47 -32.03 12.52 -25.89
CA CYS A 47 -31.24 13.00 -24.75
C CYS A 47 -30.01 13.70 -25.30
N GLU A 48 -29.74 14.89 -24.78
CA GLU A 48 -28.57 15.69 -25.10
C GLU A 48 -27.68 15.78 -23.87
N ASP A 49 -26.37 15.78 -24.11
CA ASP A 49 -25.33 15.87 -23.10
C ASP A 49 -25.43 17.22 -22.37
N VAL A 50 -25.41 17.19 -21.03
CA VAL A 50 -25.48 18.39 -20.21
C VAL A 50 -24.06 18.84 -19.91
N ASP A 51 -23.71 20.04 -20.38
CA ASP A 51 -22.41 20.63 -20.07
C ASP A 51 -22.43 21.23 -18.66
N GLU A 52 -22.12 20.41 -17.67
CA GLU A 52 -22.17 20.83 -16.26
C GLU A 52 -21.12 21.93 -15.96
N CYS A 53 -20.05 22.01 -16.77
CA CYS A 53 -19.04 23.06 -16.68
C CYS A 53 -19.61 24.45 -17.03
N LYS A 54 -20.46 24.53 -18.07
CA LYS A 54 -21.13 25.78 -18.45
C LYS A 54 -22.21 26.19 -17.46
N GLU A 55 -22.94 25.23 -16.93
CA GLU A 55 -23.98 25.47 -15.90
C GLU A 55 -23.38 25.90 -14.56
N ARG A 56 -22.06 25.72 -14.36
CA ARG A 56 -21.35 25.98 -13.10
C ARG A 56 -21.96 25.22 -11.92
N SER A 57 -22.62 24.11 -12.19
CA SER A 57 -23.21 23.22 -11.18
C SER A 57 -22.14 22.35 -10.51
N VAL A 58 -20.94 22.28 -11.09
CA VAL A 58 -19.84 21.40 -10.66
C VAL A 58 -18.49 22.13 -10.67
N CYS A 59 -17.49 21.57 -10.00
CA CYS A 59 -16.12 22.11 -9.91
C CYS A 59 -16.05 23.57 -9.40
N GLN A 60 -16.85 23.94 -8.40
CA GLN A 60 -16.94 25.32 -7.89
C GLN A 60 -15.72 25.79 -7.04
N CYS A 61 -14.66 24.99 -6.98
CA CYS A 61 -13.47 25.29 -6.21
C CYS A 61 -12.59 26.36 -6.87
N ASP A 62 -12.00 27.23 -6.03
CA ASP A 62 -11.09 28.28 -6.49
C ASP A 62 -9.85 27.67 -7.16
N GLY A 63 -9.68 27.96 -8.45
CA GLY A 63 -8.57 27.44 -9.24
C GLY A 63 -8.77 26.02 -9.75
N CYS A 64 -9.99 25.50 -9.80
CA CYS A 64 -10.31 24.27 -10.50
C CYS A 64 -10.51 24.50 -12.01
N SER A 65 -10.17 23.48 -12.80
CA SER A 65 -10.43 23.40 -14.23
C SER A 65 -11.48 22.32 -14.44
N CYS A 66 -12.60 22.70 -15.06
CA CYS A 66 -13.64 21.77 -15.48
C CYS A 66 -13.43 21.40 -16.95
N LYS A 67 -13.58 20.11 -17.27
CA LYS A 67 -13.61 19.62 -18.64
C LYS A 67 -14.86 18.75 -18.80
N ASP A 68 -15.75 19.22 -19.67
CA ASP A 68 -16.95 18.51 -20.06
C ASP A 68 -16.60 17.24 -20.86
N THR A 69 -17.32 16.15 -20.61
CA THR A 69 -17.16 14.87 -21.29
C THR A 69 -18.52 14.26 -21.60
N TRP A 70 -18.60 13.39 -22.59
CA TRP A 70 -19.90 12.84 -22.96
C TRP A 70 -20.47 11.94 -21.84
N GLY A 71 -21.57 12.40 -21.24
CA GLY A 71 -22.28 11.80 -20.11
C GLY A 71 -21.67 12.04 -18.74
N SER A 72 -20.65 12.88 -18.62
CA SER A 72 -19.97 13.16 -17.34
C SER A 72 -19.08 14.41 -17.43
N TYR A 73 -18.42 14.78 -16.35
CA TYR A 73 -17.39 15.82 -16.37
C TYR A 73 -16.13 15.36 -15.62
N GLU A 74 -15.00 15.98 -15.95
CA GLU A 74 -13.75 15.87 -15.22
C GLU A 74 -13.40 17.21 -14.57
N CYS A 75 -13.32 17.24 -13.23
CA CYS A 75 -12.72 18.35 -12.50
C CYS A 75 -11.26 18.06 -12.18
N LYS A 76 -10.38 19.04 -12.39
CA LYS A 76 -8.97 18.99 -11.97
C LYS A 76 -8.63 20.22 -11.15
N CYS A 77 -7.94 20.02 -10.04
CA CYS A 77 -7.36 21.13 -9.28
C CYS A 77 -6.08 21.64 -9.97
N LYS A 78 -5.76 22.93 -9.83
CA LYS A 78 -4.47 23.48 -10.29
C LYS A 78 -3.28 22.82 -9.59
N GLY A 79 -2.17 22.63 -10.30
CA GLY A 79 -0.93 22.11 -9.72
C GLY A 79 -1.02 20.62 -9.37
N ASN A 80 -0.52 20.24 -8.19
CA ASN A 80 -0.42 18.85 -7.70
C ASN A 80 -1.48 18.51 -6.64
N LEU A 81 -2.60 19.25 -6.65
CA LEU A 81 -3.74 19.05 -5.77
C LEU A 81 -4.60 17.87 -6.28
N LEU A 82 -5.09 17.02 -5.38
CA LEU A 82 -6.07 15.98 -5.69
C LEU A 82 -7.48 16.54 -5.50
N TYR A 83 -8.34 16.31 -6.49
CA TYR A 83 -9.76 16.68 -6.44
C TYR A 83 -10.59 15.53 -5.86
N ILE A 84 -11.48 15.84 -4.91
CA ILE A 84 -12.42 14.88 -4.31
C ILE A 84 -13.85 15.30 -4.67
N LYS A 85 -14.51 14.51 -5.53
CA LYS A 85 -15.86 14.78 -6.08
C LYS A 85 -16.97 14.92 -5.04
N GLU A 86 -16.86 14.25 -3.89
CA GLU A 86 -17.94 14.23 -2.88
C GLU A 86 -18.06 15.55 -2.10
N GLN A 87 -16.97 16.29 -1.95
CA GLN A 87 -16.90 17.51 -1.13
C GLN A 87 -16.44 18.74 -1.93
N ASP A 88 -16.21 18.59 -3.25
CA ASP A 88 -15.67 19.64 -4.13
C ASP A 88 -14.38 20.31 -3.58
N ILE A 89 -13.52 19.52 -2.92
CA ILE A 89 -12.29 20.02 -2.31
C ILE A 89 -11.04 19.61 -3.09
N CYS A 90 -10.04 20.48 -3.03
CA CYS A 90 -8.69 20.24 -3.50
C CYS A 90 -7.77 20.00 -2.30
N ILE A 91 -7.19 18.81 -2.19
CA ILE A 91 -6.23 18.48 -1.14
C ILE A 91 -4.82 18.47 -1.71
N GLU A 92 -3.86 19.07 -1.00
CA GLU A 92 -2.46 18.96 -1.40
C GLU A 92 -1.99 17.54 -1.21
N ARG A 93 -1.30 17.01 -2.23
CA ARG A 93 -0.51 15.81 -2.05
C ARG A 93 0.72 16.17 -1.22
N SER A 94 0.52 16.32 0.09
CA SER A 94 1.56 16.40 1.10
C SER A 94 2.31 15.07 1.09
N GLY A 95 3.23 14.92 0.14
CA GLY A 95 4.31 13.94 0.19
C GLY A 95 5.30 14.43 1.24
N SER A 96 4.90 14.35 2.50
CA SER A 96 5.76 14.69 3.63
C SER A 96 6.93 13.71 3.62
N ARG A 97 8.05 14.12 3.00
CA ARG A 97 9.34 13.43 3.10
C ARG A 97 9.71 13.19 4.56
N PHE A 98 9.18 14.01 5.46
CA PHE A 98 9.29 13.90 6.91
C PHE A 98 8.69 12.60 7.49
N GLY A 99 7.59 12.09 6.93
CA GLY A 99 7.00 10.82 7.40
C GLY A 99 7.93 9.63 7.20
N GLY A 100 8.70 9.64 6.09
CA GLY A 100 9.72 8.63 5.83
C GLY A 100 10.88 8.71 6.83
N PHE A 101 11.42 9.91 7.06
CA PHE A 101 12.53 10.10 8.01
C PHE A 101 12.16 9.70 9.44
N LEU A 102 10.96 10.05 9.90
CA LEU A 102 10.48 9.66 11.23
C LEU A 102 10.30 8.15 11.35
N ALA A 103 9.75 7.49 10.33
CA ALA A 103 9.61 6.03 10.32
C ALA A 103 10.97 5.32 10.36
N PHE A 104 11.94 5.75 9.56
CA PHE A 104 13.29 5.18 9.58
C PHE A 104 14.02 5.41 10.90
N ALA A 105 13.86 6.59 11.51
CA ALA A 105 14.46 6.89 12.81
C ALA A 105 13.89 5.98 13.91
N VAL A 106 12.58 5.77 13.94
CA VAL A 106 11.92 4.87 14.90
C VAL A 106 12.41 3.43 14.73
N ILE A 107 12.49 2.93 13.50
CA ILE A 107 12.99 1.57 13.21
C ILE A 107 14.45 1.42 13.66
N ALA A 108 15.30 2.41 13.38
CA ALA A 108 16.70 2.37 13.78
C ALA A 108 16.88 2.30 15.30
N VAL A 109 16.06 3.03 16.07
CA VAL A 109 16.08 2.99 17.54
C VAL A 109 15.64 1.63 18.06
N VAL A 110 14.57 1.05 17.50
CA VAL A 110 14.08 -0.28 17.90
C VAL A 110 15.10 -1.37 17.62
N VAL A 111 15.71 -1.35 16.42
CA VAL A 111 16.77 -2.30 16.05
C VAL A 111 18.00 -2.11 16.93
N GLY A 112 18.40 -0.87 17.20
CA GLY A 112 19.54 -0.56 18.08
C GLY A 112 19.32 -1.07 19.50
N ALA A 113 18.15 -0.84 20.09
CA ALA A 113 17.80 -1.34 21.41
C ALA A 113 17.74 -2.88 21.45
N GLY A 114 17.19 -3.51 20.40
CA GLY A 114 17.14 -4.96 20.27
C GLY A 114 18.53 -5.60 20.18
N LEU A 115 19.43 -5.03 19.36
CA LEU A 115 20.82 -5.49 19.23
C LEU A 115 21.58 -5.32 20.55
N ALA A 116 21.47 -4.16 21.19
CA ALA A 116 22.12 -3.90 22.47
C ALA A 116 21.64 -4.87 23.56
N GLY A 117 20.33 -5.10 23.64
CA GLY A 117 19.72 -6.06 24.56
C GLY A 117 20.17 -7.51 24.29
N TYR A 118 20.21 -7.93 23.02
CA TYR A 118 20.68 -9.27 22.63
C TYR A 118 22.16 -9.50 22.99
N VAL A 119 23.01 -8.50 22.74
CA VAL A 119 24.43 -8.54 23.11
C VAL A 119 24.58 -8.63 24.63
N PHE A 120 23.87 -7.80 25.38
CA PHE A 120 23.89 -7.85 26.85
C PHE A 120 23.41 -9.20 27.40
N TYR A 121 22.31 -9.74 26.84
CA TYR A 121 21.78 -11.05 27.18
C TYR A 121 22.83 -12.15 26.94
N LYS A 122 23.44 -12.19 25.76
CA LYS A 122 24.46 -13.18 25.41
C LYS A 122 25.73 -13.04 26.26
N TYR A 123 26.17 -11.81 26.54
CA TYR A 123 27.33 -11.53 27.36
C TYR A 123 27.10 -11.97 28.82
N ARG A 124 25.91 -11.71 29.36
CA ARG A 124 25.51 -12.13 30.71
C ARG A 124 25.36 -13.65 30.82
N LEU A 125 24.80 -14.33 29.82
CA LEU A 125 24.79 -15.79 29.75
C LEU A 125 26.20 -16.41 29.72
N ARG A 126 27.13 -15.79 28.97
CA ARG A 126 28.51 -16.26 28.91
C ARG A 126 29.24 -16.07 30.24
N SER A 127 28.99 -14.96 30.93
CA SER A 127 29.49 -14.72 32.29
C SER A 127 28.92 -15.71 33.32
N TYR A 128 27.67 -16.15 33.16
CA TYR A 128 27.06 -17.15 34.05
C TYR A 128 27.72 -18.54 33.93
N MET A 129 28.30 -18.86 32.76
CA MET A 129 29.02 -20.12 32.52
C MET A 129 30.42 -20.15 33.15
N ASP A 130 31.04 -18.99 33.40
CA ASP A 130 32.39 -18.93 33.99
C ASP A 130 32.38 -18.91 35.53
N SER A 131 31.26 -18.54 36.18
CA SER A 131 31.21 -18.42 37.64
C SER A 131 30.57 -19.60 38.40
N GLU A 132 29.94 -20.57 37.73
CA GLU A 132 29.33 -21.72 38.43
C GLU A 132 29.65 -23.13 37.87
N ILE A 133 30.28 -23.27 36.69
CA ILE A 133 30.54 -24.61 36.10
C ILE A 133 32.02 -25.06 36.17
N MET A 134 32.95 -24.24 36.70
CA MET A 134 34.31 -24.73 37.05
C MET A 134 34.36 -25.48 38.39
N ALA A 135 33.27 -25.50 39.18
CA ALA A 135 33.25 -26.15 40.49
C ALA A 135 32.75 -27.61 40.47
N ILE A 136 32.00 -28.03 39.43
CA ILE A 136 31.31 -29.35 39.43
C ILE A 136 32.02 -30.38 38.52
N MET A 137 32.87 -29.96 37.57
CA MET A 137 33.55 -30.88 36.64
C MET A 137 34.96 -31.33 37.07
N SER A 138 35.41 -30.97 38.28
CA SER A 138 36.73 -31.42 38.80
C SER A 138 36.70 -32.77 39.51
N GLN A 139 35.55 -33.47 39.55
CA GLN A 139 35.39 -34.70 40.35
C GLN A 139 35.37 -36.02 39.55
N TYR A 140 35.51 -35.98 38.22
CA TYR A 140 35.62 -37.19 37.39
C TYR A 140 36.70 -37.04 36.30
N MET A 141 37.95 -37.03 36.72
CA MET A 141 39.03 -37.52 35.85
C MET A 141 40.14 -38.12 36.75
N PRO A 142 40.20 -39.45 36.93
CA PRO A 142 41.30 -40.07 37.66
C PRO A 142 42.55 -40.09 36.77
N LEU A 143 43.67 -39.61 37.31
CA LEU A 143 45.00 -39.91 36.81
C LEU A 143 45.44 -41.22 37.47
N ASP A 144 45.30 -42.33 36.75
CA ASP A 144 45.97 -43.57 37.13
C ASP A 144 47.46 -43.45 36.75
N GLN A 145 48.26 -43.40 37.80
CA GLN A 145 49.71 -43.35 37.79
C GLN A 145 50.28 -44.74 37.45
N GLN A 146 51.31 -44.73 36.60
CA GLN A 146 52.27 -45.81 36.26
C GLN A 146 51.82 -46.92 35.29
N ASN A 147 52.17 -46.77 34.01
CA ASN A 147 53.17 -47.67 33.43
C ASN A 147 53.81 -47.12 32.15
N ASN A 148 55.13 -47.25 32.07
CA ASN A 148 55.97 -47.21 30.85
C ASN A 148 56.15 -45.83 30.21
N VAL A 149 57.19 -45.08 30.61
CA VAL A 149 58.56 -45.15 30.06
C VAL A 149 58.54 -44.92 28.53
N VAL A 150 59.46 -44.05 28.08
CA VAL A 150 60.07 -44.03 26.74
C VAL A 150 59.60 -42.88 25.82
N HIS A 151 60.48 -41.87 25.71
CA HIS A 151 60.72 -40.99 24.54
C HIS A 151 59.62 -39.97 24.21
N ALA A 152 59.87 -38.74 23.77
CA ALA A 152 61.06 -37.97 23.36
C ALA A 152 60.67 -36.49 23.53
N GLU A 153 61.51 -35.66 24.14
CA GLU A 153 62.37 -34.69 23.43
C GLU A 153 61.70 -33.77 22.38
N THR A 154 62.00 -32.47 22.54
CA THR A 154 62.09 -31.39 21.54
C THR A 154 60.84 -30.58 21.10
N GLN A 155 60.78 -29.37 21.66
CA GLN A 155 60.42 -28.06 21.08
C GLN A 155 60.88 -27.87 19.59
N PRO A 156 60.55 -26.75 18.88
CA PRO A 156 59.26 -26.17 18.45
C PRO A 156 59.28 -25.75 16.93
N LEU A 157 58.30 -24.93 16.49
CA LEU A 157 58.28 -24.04 15.30
C LEU A 157 58.04 -24.66 13.90
N ARG A 158 57.05 -24.14 13.14
CA ARG A 158 57.21 -23.02 12.17
C ARG A 158 55.95 -22.73 11.31
N GLN A 159 55.60 -21.44 11.25
CA GLN A 159 55.24 -20.57 10.11
C GLN A 159 54.48 -21.04 8.85
N GLN A 160 53.57 -20.11 8.45
CA GLN A 160 53.22 -19.65 7.07
C GLN A 160 52.46 -20.68 6.20
N GLY A 161 51.39 -20.36 5.49
CA GLY A 161 51.03 -19.17 4.73
C GLY A 161 50.73 -19.62 3.30
N THR A 162 49.55 -19.27 2.76
CA THR A 162 49.14 -19.25 1.32
C THR A 162 49.42 -20.48 0.44
N VAL A 163 48.39 -21.07 -0.18
CA VAL A 163 47.84 -20.78 -1.54
C VAL A 163 46.42 -21.33 -1.60
#